data_AF-A0A8T2D4P8-F1
#
_entry.id   AF-A0A8T2D4P8-F1
#
_cell.length_a   1.000
_cell.length_b   1.000
_cell.length_c   1.000
_cell.angle_alpha   90.00
_cell.angle_beta   90.00
_cell.angle_gamma   90.00
#
_symmetry.space_group_name_H-M   'P 1'
#
loop_
_entity.id
_entity.type
_entity.pdbx_description
1 polymer ?
#
loop_
_entity_poly.entity_id
_entity_poly.type
_entity_poly.pdbx_seq_one_letter_code
_entity_poly.pdbx_strand_id
1 'polypeptide(L)'
;MSSKEKPTLGGTRIKTRKRNIAAPLDPAAFSDAVVQIYHDNAGDLELVAKSIESSDLNFTRYGDIFFEVIFIGGRTQPGTVKSDEGERHTYSVIDCEPKREAILPSVVYIQKILRRKPFLIKNLENVTRRFLQSLELFEENERKKLAIFTALAFSQKLSGLPPETVFQPLLKDNLVAKGIVLSFVTDFFKEYLVENSLEDLISILRRGKMEDNLMDFLPPVRRSAESFAEHFTNEGLTDLVEYHSKKMFEVKLREIKTVLTSKVTEESNVDEVIESVKQQIKDAKLPDIEVVRVVWDGLMDAVQWSGKNQQQNANSVLRQVKTWAPLLNTFCTSGKLELELMYKVQMQCYEDAKLMKVFPEVVRSLYELDVLAEDTILHWFRKGTNSKGRQTFVKSLEPFVNWLEEAEEEE
;
A
#
# COMPACT_ATOMS: atom_id res chain seq x y z
N MET A 1 -53.10 -73.62 31.90
CA MET A 1 -53.05 -72.93 30.60
C MET A 1 -52.12 -71.73 30.75
N SER A 2 -51.05 -71.69 29.97
CA SER A 2 -49.96 -70.70 30.09
C SER A 2 -50.41 -69.33 29.54
N SER A 3 -50.49 -68.31 30.40
CA SER A 3 -50.76 -66.92 30.00
C SER A 3 -49.44 -66.23 29.65
N LYS A 4 -49.23 -65.94 28.36
CA LYS A 4 -48.14 -65.08 27.88
C LYS A 4 -48.34 -63.65 28.40
N GLU A 5 -47.41 -63.17 29.23
CA GLU A 5 -47.26 -61.76 29.56
C GLU A 5 -46.83 -60.95 28.33
N LYS A 6 -47.47 -59.80 28.11
CA LYS A 6 -47.07 -58.83 27.08
C LYS A 6 -45.90 -57.97 27.60
N PRO A 7 -44.94 -57.56 26.76
CA PRO A 7 -43.82 -56.74 27.22
C PRO A 7 -44.31 -55.34 27.59
N THR A 8 -43.97 -54.89 28.79
CA THR A 8 -44.17 -53.52 29.27
C THR A 8 -43.12 -52.61 28.61
N LEU A 9 -43.57 -51.54 27.97
CA LEU A 9 -42.70 -50.48 27.46
C LEU A 9 -41.99 -49.82 28.66
N GLY A 10 -40.68 -50.06 28.76
CA GLY A 10 -39.82 -49.46 29.78
C GLY A 10 -39.97 -47.94 29.79
N GLY A 11 -40.17 -47.39 30.99
CA GLY A 11 -40.40 -45.97 31.22
C GLY A 11 -39.33 -45.10 30.57
N THR A 12 -39.73 -44.33 29.56
CA THR A 12 -38.91 -43.25 29.01
C THR A 12 -38.72 -42.21 30.10
N ARG A 13 -37.56 -42.23 30.77
CA ARG A 13 -37.10 -41.12 31.62
C ARG A 13 -37.01 -39.88 30.74
N ILE A 14 -38.03 -39.02 30.78
CA ILE A 14 -37.96 -37.68 30.22
C ILE A 14 -36.89 -36.93 31.03
N LYS A 15 -35.66 -36.88 30.50
CA LYS A 15 -34.60 -36.01 31.01
C LYS A 15 -35.03 -34.57 30.75
N THR A 16 -35.48 -33.89 31.80
CA THR A 16 -35.60 -32.43 31.81
C THR A 16 -34.23 -31.86 31.46
N ARG A 17 -34.12 -31.13 30.33
CA ARG A 17 -32.88 -30.43 29.97
C ARG A 17 -32.52 -29.48 31.11
N LYS A 18 -31.31 -29.61 31.67
CA LYS A 18 -30.70 -28.58 32.52
C LYS A 18 -30.76 -27.27 31.74
N ARG A 19 -31.51 -26.28 32.23
CA ARG A 19 -31.40 -24.91 31.73
C ARG A 19 -29.92 -24.54 31.87
N ASN A 20 -29.24 -24.22 30.77
CA ASN A 20 -27.93 -23.59 30.81
C ASN A 20 -28.15 -22.21 31.43
N ILE A 21 -28.03 -22.12 32.75
CA ILE A 21 -27.92 -20.84 33.44
C ILE A 21 -26.50 -20.37 33.12
N ALA A 22 -26.37 -19.46 32.15
CA ALA A 22 -25.11 -18.77 31.95
C ALA A 22 -24.75 -18.09 33.27
N ALA A 23 -23.56 -18.38 33.81
CA ALA A 23 -23.08 -17.68 35.00
C ALA A 23 -23.19 -16.16 34.76
N PRO A 24 -23.62 -15.35 35.74
CA PRO A 24 -23.66 -13.90 35.59
C PRO A 24 -22.32 -13.35 35.08
N LEU A 25 -22.38 -12.29 34.28
CA LEU A 25 -21.17 -11.54 33.92
C LEU A 25 -20.74 -10.74 35.15
N ASP A 26 -19.46 -10.86 35.51
CA ASP A 26 -18.84 -10.06 36.55
C ASP A 26 -17.51 -9.46 36.04
N PRO A 27 -17.61 -8.44 35.17
CA PRO A 27 -16.45 -7.76 34.61
C PRO A 27 -15.66 -6.97 35.67
N ALA A 28 -16.31 -6.54 36.75
CA ALA A 28 -15.70 -5.78 37.84
C ALA A 28 -14.69 -6.66 38.58
N ALA A 29 -15.13 -7.82 39.09
CA ALA A 29 -14.27 -8.71 39.84
C ALA A 29 -13.08 -9.22 39.01
N PHE A 30 -13.27 -9.43 37.70
CA PHE A 30 -12.15 -9.76 36.81
C PHE A 30 -11.13 -8.60 36.71
N SER A 31 -11.61 -7.37 36.48
CA SER A 31 -10.76 -6.18 36.41
C SER A 31 -9.97 -6.01 37.72
N ASP A 32 -10.66 -6.03 38.86
CA ASP A 32 -10.08 -5.83 40.18
C ASP A 32 -9.02 -6.91 40.49
N ALA A 33 -9.27 -8.17 40.11
CA ALA A 33 -8.29 -9.23 40.27
C ALA A 33 -7.02 -9.03 39.42
N VAL A 34 -7.17 -8.54 38.18
CA VAL A 34 -6.01 -8.21 37.34
C VAL A 34 -5.25 -7.00 37.91
N VAL A 35 -5.96 -5.96 38.35
CA VAL A 35 -5.38 -4.77 39.00
C VAL A 35 -4.60 -5.18 40.26
N GLN A 36 -5.15 -6.05 41.09
CA GLN A 36 -4.46 -6.57 42.27
C GLN A 36 -3.18 -7.31 41.90
N ILE A 37 -3.17 -8.10 40.82
CA ILE A 37 -1.94 -8.76 40.33
C ILE A 37 -0.86 -7.73 39.99
N TYR A 38 -1.20 -6.58 39.40
CA TYR A 38 -0.23 -5.51 39.15
C TYR A 38 0.32 -4.91 40.45
N HIS A 39 -0.54 -4.69 41.45
CA HIS A 39 -0.13 -4.16 42.76
C HIS A 39 0.76 -5.14 43.53
N ASP A 40 0.38 -6.41 43.59
CA ASP A 40 1.13 -7.47 44.29
C ASP A 40 2.55 -7.64 43.76
N ASN A 41 2.76 -7.32 42.47
CA ASN A 41 4.05 -7.41 41.81
C ASN A 41 4.71 -6.04 41.56
N ALA A 42 4.17 -4.95 42.14
CA ALA A 42 4.68 -3.59 42.00
C ALA A 42 4.93 -3.15 40.53
N GLY A 43 4.12 -3.64 39.59
CA GLY A 43 4.24 -3.35 38.17
C GLY A 43 5.38 -4.07 37.42
N ASP A 44 6.09 -5.01 38.06
CA ASP A 44 7.09 -5.84 37.36
C ASP A 44 6.39 -6.75 36.35
N LEU A 45 6.47 -6.40 35.07
CA LEU A 45 5.76 -7.09 33.98
C LEU A 45 6.18 -8.56 33.82
N GLU A 46 7.37 -8.95 34.25
CA GLU A 46 7.82 -10.35 34.20
C GLU A 46 7.11 -11.18 35.26
N LEU A 47 7.01 -10.65 36.49
CA LEU A 47 6.28 -11.27 37.59
C LEU A 47 4.76 -11.24 37.36
N VAL A 48 4.22 -10.11 36.88
CA VAL A 48 2.81 -9.99 36.47
C VAL A 48 2.47 -11.04 35.42
N ALA A 49 3.31 -11.23 34.39
CA ALA A 49 3.07 -12.25 33.37
C ALA A 49 2.98 -13.66 33.97
N LYS A 50 3.87 -13.99 34.92
CA LYS A 50 3.88 -15.27 35.62
C LYS A 50 2.59 -15.46 36.44
N SER A 51 2.16 -14.45 37.18
CA SER A 51 0.91 -14.50 37.94
C SER A 51 -0.32 -14.66 37.05
N ILE A 52 -0.40 -13.92 35.94
CA ILE A 52 -1.46 -14.04 34.93
C ILE A 52 -1.49 -15.44 34.31
N GLU A 53 -0.33 -16.03 34.03
CA GLU A 53 -0.23 -17.40 33.50
C GLU A 53 -0.75 -18.45 34.50
N SER A 54 -0.45 -18.28 35.80
CA SER A 54 -0.90 -19.19 36.86
C SER A 54 -2.34 -18.96 37.35
N SER A 55 -2.96 -17.84 36.98
CA SER A 55 -4.30 -17.48 37.45
C SER A 55 -5.40 -18.34 36.82
N ASP A 56 -6.49 -18.56 37.56
CA ASP A 56 -7.71 -19.24 37.11
C ASP A 56 -8.74 -18.26 36.50
N LEU A 57 -8.32 -17.01 36.24
CA LEU A 57 -9.15 -15.96 35.65
C LEU A 57 -9.66 -16.34 34.25
N ASN A 58 -10.91 -15.96 33.95
CA ASN A 58 -11.58 -16.32 32.70
C ASN A 58 -11.26 -15.35 31.55
N PHE A 59 -10.04 -15.45 31.02
CA PHE A 59 -9.57 -14.65 29.88
C PHE A 59 -10.39 -14.84 28.60
N THR A 60 -11.02 -16.00 28.41
CA THR A 60 -11.91 -16.24 27.26
C THR A 60 -13.13 -15.33 27.30
N ARG A 61 -13.64 -15.03 28.50
CA ARG A 61 -14.83 -14.20 28.69
C ARG A 61 -14.52 -12.72 28.81
N TYR A 62 -13.36 -12.39 29.39
CA TYR A 62 -13.00 -11.01 29.78
C TYR A 62 -11.71 -10.50 29.12
N GLY A 63 -11.32 -11.10 27.99
CA GLY A 63 -10.10 -10.72 27.27
C GLY A 63 -10.06 -9.24 26.88
N ASP A 64 -11.19 -8.63 26.51
CA ASP A 64 -11.24 -7.19 26.19
C ASP A 64 -10.91 -6.36 27.44
N ILE A 65 -11.49 -6.70 28.58
CA ILE A 65 -11.23 -6.03 29.87
C ILE A 65 -9.76 -6.20 30.27
N PHE A 66 -9.17 -7.37 30.03
CA PHE A 66 -7.75 -7.59 30.29
C PHE A 66 -6.87 -6.59 29.54
N PHE A 67 -7.14 -6.35 28.25
CA PHE A 67 -6.39 -5.34 27.49
C PHE A 67 -6.74 -3.91 27.90
N GLU A 68 -7.97 -3.61 28.30
CA GLU A 68 -8.30 -2.32 28.92
C GLU A 68 -7.44 -2.05 30.15
N VAL A 69 -7.29 -3.03 31.03
CA VAL A 69 -6.43 -2.92 32.21
C VAL A 69 -4.97 -2.69 31.81
N ILE A 70 -4.44 -3.37 30.80
CA ILE A 70 -3.07 -3.13 30.32
C ILE A 70 -2.88 -1.70 29.80
N PHE A 71 -3.80 -1.22 28.98
CA PHE A 71 -3.64 0.09 28.33
C PHE A 71 -3.98 1.25 29.25
N ILE A 72 -5.09 1.13 29.99
CA ILE A 72 -5.72 2.20 30.77
C ILE A 72 -5.50 1.99 32.26
N GLY A 73 -5.10 0.82 32.76
CA GLY A 73 -4.86 0.57 34.19
C GLY A 73 -6.08 0.04 34.94
N GLY A 74 -7.22 -0.04 34.28
CA GLY A 74 -8.50 -0.50 34.80
C GLY A 74 -9.50 -0.70 33.66
N ARG A 75 -10.71 -1.17 33.97
CA ARG A 75 -11.81 -1.26 33.00
C ARG A 75 -12.34 0.12 32.62
N THR A 76 -12.84 0.23 31.40
CA THR A 76 -13.42 1.47 30.85
C THR A 76 -14.94 1.44 30.85
N GLN A 77 -15.59 2.61 30.96
CA GLN A 77 -17.04 2.68 30.80
C GLN A 77 -17.43 2.31 29.36
N PRO A 78 -18.56 1.61 29.15
CA PRO A 78 -19.01 1.20 27.82
C PRO A 78 -19.05 2.36 26.82
N GLY A 79 -18.32 2.21 25.70
CA GLY A 79 -18.28 3.21 24.63
C GLY A 79 -17.42 4.44 24.92
N THR A 80 -16.62 4.43 25.99
CA THR A 80 -15.70 5.52 26.33
C THR A 80 -14.26 5.00 26.50
N VAL A 81 -13.34 5.93 26.75
CA VAL A 81 -11.96 5.62 27.18
C VAL A 81 -11.75 5.99 28.66
N LYS A 82 -12.80 6.48 29.33
CA LYS A 82 -12.75 6.87 30.73
C LYS A 82 -12.81 5.63 31.60
N SER A 83 -12.05 5.64 32.69
CA SER A 83 -12.13 4.60 33.72
C SER A 83 -13.56 4.48 34.24
N ASP A 84 -14.01 3.24 34.43
CA ASP A 84 -15.21 2.94 35.20
C ASP A 84 -14.93 3.08 36.71
N GLU A 85 -15.97 3.00 37.54
CA GLU A 85 -15.81 2.92 39.00
C GLU A 85 -15.04 1.64 39.38
N GLY A 86 -13.95 1.78 40.15
CA GLY A 86 -13.09 0.67 40.59
C GLY A 86 -11.65 1.09 40.89
N GLU A 87 -10.82 0.13 41.32
CA GLU A 87 -9.39 0.35 41.51
C GLU A 87 -8.64 0.36 40.17
N ARG A 88 -7.56 1.15 40.10
CA ARG A 88 -6.73 1.32 38.90
C ARG A 88 -5.25 1.22 39.28
N HIS A 89 -4.47 0.46 38.51
CA HIS A 89 -3.02 0.46 38.65
C HIS A 89 -2.36 1.56 37.79
N THR A 90 -1.21 2.08 38.25
CA THR A 90 -0.48 3.18 37.58
C THR A 90 0.61 2.73 36.62
N TYR A 91 0.66 1.42 36.31
CA TYR A 91 1.65 0.80 35.42
C TYR A 91 1.13 0.57 33.99
N SER A 92 0.07 1.29 33.61
CA SER A 92 -0.59 1.13 32.31
C SER A 92 0.17 1.84 31.19
N VAL A 93 -0.12 1.47 29.93
CA VAL A 93 0.49 2.13 28.75
C VAL A 93 0.24 3.63 28.75
N ILE A 94 -0.93 4.11 29.19
CA ILE A 94 -1.21 5.55 29.24
C ILE A 94 -0.53 6.27 30.41
N ASP A 95 -0.12 5.58 31.47
CA ASP A 95 0.55 6.20 32.62
C ASP A 95 2.07 6.31 32.45
N CYS A 96 2.67 5.56 31.51
CA CYS A 96 4.12 5.61 31.26
C CYS A 96 4.56 6.86 30.49
N GLU A 97 5.86 7.15 30.43
CA GLU A 97 6.40 8.26 29.63
C GLU A 97 6.17 8.05 28.12
N PRO A 98 5.93 9.12 27.32
CA PRO A 98 5.71 9.02 25.87
C PRO A 98 7.03 8.79 25.10
N LYS A 99 7.74 7.70 25.44
CA LYS A 99 9.05 7.31 24.90
C LYS A 99 9.13 5.80 24.71
N ARG A 100 9.94 5.37 23.75
CA ARG A 100 10.19 3.97 23.42
C ARG A 100 10.54 3.12 24.63
N GLU A 101 11.49 3.56 25.45
CA GLU A 101 12.05 2.77 26.56
C GLU A 101 11.00 2.47 27.63
N ALA A 102 10.01 3.34 27.78
CA ALA A 102 8.91 3.18 28.73
C ALA A 102 7.79 2.27 28.20
N ILE A 103 7.54 2.29 26.88
CA ILE A 103 6.42 1.57 26.24
C ILE A 103 6.81 0.17 25.75
N LEU A 104 8.06 -0.01 25.29
CA LEU A 104 8.56 -1.28 24.77
C LEU A 104 8.35 -2.46 25.75
N PRO A 105 8.57 -2.32 27.08
CA PRO A 105 8.29 -3.40 28.03
C PRO A 105 6.84 -3.90 27.96
N SER A 106 5.86 -3.02 27.78
CA SER A 106 4.44 -3.40 27.64
C SER A 106 4.19 -4.20 26.36
N VAL A 107 4.87 -3.86 25.25
CA VAL A 107 4.78 -4.61 23.97
C VAL A 107 5.34 -6.03 24.14
N VAL A 108 6.52 -6.15 24.77
CA VAL A 108 7.17 -7.44 25.04
C VAL A 108 6.31 -8.29 25.99
N TYR A 109 5.75 -7.67 27.02
CA TYR A 109 4.81 -8.30 27.95
C TYR A 109 3.59 -8.88 27.22
N ILE A 110 2.91 -8.07 26.39
CA ILE A 110 1.76 -8.54 25.61
C ILE A 110 2.16 -9.67 24.66
N GLN A 111 3.31 -9.56 24.00
CA GLN A 111 3.81 -10.62 23.12
C GLN A 111 4.00 -11.94 23.87
N LYS A 112 4.54 -11.89 25.11
CA LYS A 112 4.69 -13.06 25.97
C LYS A 112 3.35 -13.67 26.34
N ILE A 113 2.37 -12.85 26.72
CA ILE A 113 1.00 -13.33 27.02
C ILE A 113 0.36 -13.98 25.80
N LEU A 114 0.46 -13.36 24.61
CA LEU A 114 -0.12 -13.90 23.38
C LEU A 114 0.53 -15.21 22.93
N ARG A 115 1.84 -15.41 23.18
CA ARG A 115 2.49 -16.71 22.91
C ARG A 115 1.90 -17.84 23.76
N ARG A 116 1.47 -17.55 24.99
CA ARG A 116 0.86 -18.54 25.90
C ARG A 116 -0.64 -18.66 25.72
N LYS A 117 -1.33 -17.56 25.38
CA LYS A 117 -2.78 -17.46 25.22
C LYS A 117 -3.12 -16.83 23.85
N PRO A 118 -2.85 -17.52 22.72
CA PRO A 118 -2.98 -16.94 21.38
C PRO A 118 -4.41 -16.53 21.00
N PHE A 119 -5.43 -17.11 21.65
CA PHE A 119 -6.83 -16.73 21.45
C PHE A 119 -7.13 -15.27 21.84
N LEU A 120 -6.29 -14.66 22.69
CA LEU A 120 -6.43 -13.27 23.12
C LEU A 120 -6.10 -12.24 22.03
N ILE A 121 -5.53 -12.65 20.89
CA ILE A 121 -5.20 -11.71 19.81
C ILE A 121 -6.44 -10.94 19.32
N LYS A 122 -7.60 -11.60 19.28
CA LYS A 122 -8.86 -10.96 18.86
C LYS A 122 -9.32 -9.90 19.86
N ASN A 123 -9.09 -10.12 21.14
CA ASN A 123 -9.40 -9.13 22.17
C ASN A 123 -8.47 -7.92 22.08
N LEU A 124 -7.17 -8.15 21.84
CA LEU A 124 -6.22 -7.05 21.58
C LEU A 124 -6.65 -6.24 20.35
N GLU A 125 -7.04 -6.92 19.26
CA GLU A 125 -7.54 -6.28 18.05
C GLU A 125 -8.76 -5.39 18.34
N ASN A 126 -9.73 -5.91 19.10
CA ASN A 126 -10.95 -5.19 19.46
C ASN A 126 -10.67 -3.93 20.26
N VAL A 127 -9.86 -4.04 21.31
CA VAL A 127 -9.53 -2.91 22.20
C VAL A 127 -8.71 -1.86 21.47
N THR A 128 -7.69 -2.29 20.70
CA THR A 128 -6.88 -1.38 19.87
C THR A 128 -7.76 -0.63 18.88
N ARG A 129 -8.63 -1.33 18.13
CA ARG A 129 -9.56 -0.72 17.18
C ARG A 129 -10.45 0.32 17.85
N ARG A 130 -11.02 -0.01 19.01
CA ARG A 130 -11.91 0.90 19.75
C ARG A 130 -11.17 2.16 20.22
N PHE A 131 -9.95 2.02 20.73
CA PHE A 131 -9.16 3.17 21.17
C PHE A 131 -8.74 4.06 20.01
N LEU A 132 -8.30 3.49 18.89
CA LEU A 132 -7.95 4.24 17.69
C LEU A 132 -9.16 4.97 17.08
N GLN A 133 -10.35 4.38 17.21
CA GLN A 133 -11.63 5.00 16.83
C GLN A 133 -12.12 6.09 17.78
N SER A 134 -11.46 6.23 18.93
CA SER A 134 -11.84 7.14 20.02
C SER A 134 -10.68 8.07 20.39
N LEU A 135 -9.71 8.27 19.48
CA LEU A 135 -8.53 9.10 19.74
C LEU A 135 -8.89 10.51 20.20
N GLU A 136 -10.02 11.07 19.75
CA GLU A 136 -10.50 12.38 20.21
C GLU A 136 -10.75 12.48 21.72
N LEU A 137 -10.97 11.35 22.40
CA LEU A 137 -11.19 11.29 23.83
C LEU A 137 -9.88 11.18 24.64
N PHE A 138 -8.76 10.90 23.98
CA PHE A 138 -7.43 10.87 24.59
C PHE A 138 -6.77 12.24 24.48
N GLU A 139 -5.93 12.57 25.45
CA GLU A 139 -5.04 13.73 25.41
C GLU A 139 -3.90 13.54 24.39
N GLU A 140 -3.24 14.63 24.01
CA GLU A 140 -2.16 14.61 23.02
C GLU A 140 -1.03 13.63 23.40
N ASN A 141 -0.57 13.67 24.64
CA ASN A 141 0.47 12.76 25.14
C ASN A 141 0.01 11.30 25.15
N GLU A 142 -1.27 11.03 25.43
CA GLU A 142 -1.81 9.67 25.42
C GLU A 142 -1.89 9.12 24.00
N ARG A 143 -2.33 9.95 23.04
CA ARG A 143 -2.33 9.58 21.61
C ARG A 143 -0.92 9.24 21.13
N LYS A 144 0.08 10.01 21.55
CA LYS A 144 1.48 9.75 21.25
C LYS A 144 1.96 8.41 21.82
N LYS A 145 1.60 8.07 23.07
CA LYS A 145 1.90 6.76 23.67
C LYS A 145 1.27 5.62 22.86
N LEU A 146 0.03 5.78 22.42
CA LEU A 146 -0.65 4.79 21.57
C LEU A 146 0.01 4.66 20.17
N ALA A 147 0.47 5.77 19.59
CA ALA A 147 1.22 5.76 18.33
C ALA A 147 2.54 4.99 18.47
N ILE A 148 3.31 5.29 19.53
CA ILE A 148 4.56 4.58 19.83
C ILE A 148 4.30 3.10 20.08
N PHE A 149 3.30 2.77 20.90
CA PHE A 149 2.93 1.38 21.18
C PHE A 149 2.59 0.61 19.91
N THR A 150 1.76 1.18 19.03
CA THR A 150 1.34 0.50 17.79
C THR A 150 2.50 0.36 16.80
N ALA A 151 3.41 1.34 16.72
CA ALA A 151 4.63 1.23 15.92
C ALA A 151 5.54 0.11 16.44
N LEU A 152 5.79 0.08 17.75
CA LEU A 152 6.60 -0.96 18.40
C LEU A 152 5.95 -2.34 18.28
N ALA A 153 4.62 -2.44 18.34
CA ALA A 153 3.91 -3.71 18.14
C ALA A 153 4.22 -4.31 16.76
N PHE A 154 4.32 -3.49 15.70
CA PHE A 154 4.73 -3.98 14.39
C PHE A 154 6.25 -4.21 14.27
N SER A 155 7.08 -3.33 14.84
CA SER A 155 8.54 -3.48 14.85
C SER A 155 8.96 -4.80 15.50
N GLN A 156 8.39 -5.08 16.68
CA GLN A 156 8.64 -6.30 17.46
C GLN A 156 7.89 -7.53 16.92
N LYS A 157 7.22 -7.40 15.78
CA LYS A 157 6.44 -8.47 15.12
C LYS A 157 5.48 -9.15 16.12
N LEU A 158 4.75 -8.33 16.89
CA LEU A 158 3.77 -8.79 17.87
C LEU A 158 2.78 -9.72 17.17
N SER A 159 2.87 -11.00 17.55
CA SER A 159 2.43 -12.11 16.70
C SER A 159 0.93 -12.01 16.40
N GLY A 160 0.60 -11.92 15.12
CA GLY A 160 -0.78 -12.02 14.63
C GLY A 160 -1.57 -10.71 14.58
N LEU A 161 -1.03 -9.56 15.02
CA LEU A 161 -1.76 -8.28 14.91
C LEU A 161 -1.80 -7.81 13.44
N PRO A 162 -2.97 -7.76 12.79
CA PRO A 162 -3.07 -7.31 11.40
C PRO A 162 -2.86 -5.79 11.29
N PRO A 163 -2.10 -5.26 10.31
CA PRO A 163 -1.94 -3.81 10.13
C PRO A 163 -3.26 -3.05 9.93
N GLU A 164 -4.25 -3.69 9.31
CA GLU A 164 -5.61 -3.16 9.15
C GLU A 164 -6.34 -2.88 10.47
N THR A 165 -5.92 -3.51 11.57
CA THR A 165 -6.43 -3.22 12.92
C THR A 165 -5.97 -1.86 13.44
N VAL A 166 -4.86 -1.33 12.92
CA VAL A 166 -4.37 0.00 13.29
C VAL A 166 -4.78 1.05 12.26
N PHE A 167 -4.56 0.80 10.98
CA PHE A 167 -4.72 1.84 9.98
C PHE A 167 -6.17 2.16 9.60
N GLN A 168 -7.02 1.15 9.40
CA GLN A 168 -8.42 1.40 8.99
C GLN A 168 -9.24 2.15 10.05
N PRO A 169 -9.13 1.85 11.36
CA PRO A 169 -9.96 2.50 12.36
C PRO A 169 -9.60 3.98 12.59
N LEU A 170 -8.40 4.40 12.18
CA LEU A 170 -8.00 5.80 12.19
C LEU A 170 -8.80 6.66 11.20
N LEU A 171 -9.25 6.09 10.08
CA LEU A 171 -9.90 6.82 8.98
C LEU A 171 -11.35 7.25 9.26
N LYS A 172 -11.72 7.45 10.52
CA LYS A 172 -13.00 8.09 10.84
C LYS A 172 -12.96 9.57 10.42
N ASP A 173 -13.97 10.00 9.66
CA ASP A 173 -14.06 11.35 9.10
C ASP A 173 -13.81 12.47 10.13
N ASN A 174 -14.36 12.34 11.33
CA ASN A 174 -14.19 13.34 12.39
C ASN A 174 -12.75 13.42 12.90
N LEU A 175 -12.03 12.29 13.01
CA LEU A 175 -10.64 12.26 13.44
C LEU A 175 -9.71 12.82 12.36
N VAL A 176 -9.98 12.46 11.10
CA VAL A 176 -9.22 12.95 9.93
C VAL A 176 -9.41 14.46 9.78
N ALA A 177 -10.65 14.96 9.84
CA ALA A 177 -10.96 16.38 9.72
C ALA A 177 -10.28 17.24 10.81
N LYS A 178 -10.16 16.71 12.04
CA LYS A 178 -9.50 17.39 13.17
C LYS A 178 -7.96 17.31 13.11
N GLY A 179 -7.37 16.60 12.15
CA GLY A 179 -5.92 16.40 12.06
C GLY A 179 -5.33 15.46 13.10
N ILE A 180 -6.17 14.80 13.91
CA ILE A 180 -5.74 13.85 14.95
C ILE A 180 -5.04 12.65 14.31
N VAL A 181 -5.59 12.17 13.18
CA VAL A 181 -5.02 11.05 12.43
C VAL A 181 -3.62 11.38 11.92
N LEU A 182 -3.45 12.55 11.28
CA LEU A 182 -2.17 12.99 10.75
C LEU A 182 -1.10 13.05 11.84
N SER A 183 -1.41 13.62 13.01
CA SER A 183 -0.51 13.64 14.17
C SER A 183 -0.14 12.22 14.61
N PHE A 184 -1.13 11.35 14.77
CA PHE A 184 -0.92 9.96 15.20
C PHE A 184 -0.03 9.18 14.22
N VAL A 185 -0.32 9.23 12.91
CA VAL A 185 0.49 8.49 11.92
C VAL A 185 1.90 9.05 11.78
N THR A 186 2.09 10.35 12.04
CA THR A 186 3.42 10.96 12.05
C THR A 186 4.27 10.39 13.19
N ASP A 187 3.75 10.38 14.42
CA ASP A 187 4.44 9.78 15.57
C ASP A 187 4.71 8.28 15.33
N PHE A 188 3.73 7.57 14.76
CA PHE A 188 3.86 6.16 14.40
C PHE A 188 4.98 5.93 13.36
N PHE A 189 5.02 6.70 12.27
CA PHE A 189 6.04 6.54 11.22
C PHE A 189 7.43 6.83 11.75
N LYS A 190 7.59 7.92 12.52
CA LYS A 190 8.87 8.29 13.13
C LYS A 190 9.38 7.19 14.04
N GLU A 191 8.52 6.66 14.91
CA GLU A 191 8.88 5.58 15.83
C GLU A 191 9.22 4.28 15.08
N TYR A 192 8.41 3.91 14.09
CA TYR A 192 8.60 2.68 13.31
C TYR A 192 9.94 2.69 12.56
N LEU A 193 10.30 3.84 11.97
CA LEU A 193 11.51 4.02 11.16
C LEU A 193 12.81 4.10 11.97
N VAL A 194 12.76 4.16 13.30
CA VAL A 194 13.99 4.09 14.11
C VAL A 194 14.68 2.72 13.98
N GLU A 195 13.91 1.63 13.81
CA GLU A 195 14.44 0.26 13.70
C GLU A 195 14.12 -0.44 12.38
N ASN A 196 13.22 0.13 11.57
CA ASN A 196 12.74 -0.49 10.34
C ASN A 196 13.03 0.41 9.14
N SER A 197 13.14 -0.18 7.95
CA SER A 197 13.36 0.57 6.72
C SER A 197 12.06 1.21 6.20
N LEU A 198 12.19 2.16 5.26
CA LEU A 198 11.04 2.67 4.52
C LEU A 198 10.32 1.53 3.76
N GLU A 199 11.06 0.56 3.22
CA GLU A 199 10.46 -0.60 2.53
C GLU A 199 9.56 -1.43 3.47
N ASP A 200 10.01 -1.64 4.71
CA ASP A 200 9.21 -2.30 5.74
C ASP A 200 7.94 -1.48 6.06
N LEU A 201 8.07 -0.15 6.16
CA LEU A 201 6.94 0.75 6.40
C LEU A 201 5.91 0.66 5.27
N ILE A 202 6.37 0.73 4.01
CA ILE A 202 5.53 0.57 2.83
C ILE A 202 4.86 -0.81 2.81
N SER A 203 5.56 -1.87 3.22
CA SER A 203 5.01 -3.22 3.33
C SER A 203 3.87 -3.32 4.35
N ILE A 204 4.00 -2.71 5.53
CA ILE A 204 2.90 -2.70 6.51
C ILE A 204 1.74 -1.81 6.08
N LEU A 205 2.00 -0.68 5.39
CA LEU A 205 0.96 0.17 4.80
C LEU A 205 0.19 -0.57 3.71
N ARG A 206 0.87 -1.34 2.86
CA ARG A 206 0.24 -2.20 1.84
C ARG A 206 -0.68 -3.23 2.48
N ARG A 207 -0.19 -3.96 3.49
CA ARG A 207 -0.99 -4.92 4.26
C ARG A 207 -2.14 -4.26 5.02
N GLY A 208 -1.99 -2.98 5.38
CA GLY A 208 -3.03 -2.14 5.97
C GLY A 208 -3.99 -1.50 4.96
N LYS A 209 -3.79 -1.70 3.65
CA LYS A 209 -4.54 -1.07 2.54
C LYS A 209 -4.44 0.46 2.49
N MET A 210 -3.30 0.99 2.94
CA MET A 210 -3.02 2.43 3.02
C MET A 210 -1.93 2.92 2.07
N GLU A 211 -1.17 2.04 1.44
CA GLU A 211 -0.06 2.44 0.55
C GLU A 211 -0.52 3.37 -0.59
N ASP A 212 -1.70 3.11 -1.16
CA ASP A 212 -2.28 3.94 -2.24
C ASP A 212 -3.10 5.12 -1.71
N ASN A 213 -3.36 5.16 -0.41
CA ASN A 213 -4.30 6.08 0.24
C ASN A 213 -3.61 6.94 1.31
N LEU A 214 -2.31 7.21 1.18
CA LEU A 214 -1.55 7.99 2.17
C LEU A 214 -2.13 9.40 2.39
N MET A 215 -2.70 9.98 1.34
CA MET A 215 -3.39 11.27 1.39
C MET A 215 -4.63 11.24 2.30
N ASP A 216 -5.22 10.07 2.58
CA ASP A 216 -6.41 9.97 3.42
C ASP A 216 -6.13 10.23 4.90
N PHE A 217 -4.87 10.14 5.33
CA PHE A 217 -4.46 10.54 6.68
C PHE A 217 -4.53 12.06 6.90
N LEU A 218 -4.48 12.86 5.84
CA LEU A 218 -4.52 14.30 5.93
C LEU A 218 -5.98 14.80 6.02
N PRO A 219 -6.24 15.89 6.78
CA PRO A 219 -7.52 16.58 6.75
C PRO A 219 -7.93 16.90 5.31
N PRO A 220 -9.24 16.82 4.93
CA PRO A 220 -9.68 17.01 3.55
C PRO A 220 -9.20 18.33 2.92
N VAL A 221 -9.19 19.40 3.71
CA VAL A 221 -8.73 20.75 3.29
C VAL A 221 -7.22 20.84 3.03
N ARG A 222 -6.44 19.85 3.45
CA ARG A 222 -4.98 19.76 3.29
C ARG A 222 -4.55 18.63 2.35
N ARG A 223 -5.47 17.99 1.63
CA ARG A 223 -5.13 16.89 0.70
C ARG A 223 -4.55 17.44 -0.61
N SER A 224 -3.30 17.90 -0.56
CA SER A 224 -2.50 18.23 -1.74
C SER A 224 -1.08 17.66 -1.64
N ALA A 225 -0.42 17.47 -2.78
CA ALA A 225 0.95 16.96 -2.81
C ALA A 225 1.90 17.91 -2.05
N GLU A 226 1.67 19.22 -2.14
CA GLU A 226 2.43 20.25 -1.46
C GLU A 226 2.25 20.16 0.06
N SER A 227 1.02 20.06 0.56
CA SER A 227 0.79 19.94 2.01
C SER A 227 1.29 18.62 2.57
N PHE A 228 1.26 17.53 1.79
CA PHE A 228 1.86 16.25 2.18
C PHE A 228 3.39 16.39 2.31
N ALA A 229 4.04 16.95 1.27
CA ALA A 229 5.48 17.16 1.27
C ALA A 229 5.91 18.09 2.41
N GLU A 230 5.25 19.24 2.58
CA GLU A 230 5.54 20.21 3.63
C GLU A 230 5.49 19.57 5.02
N HIS A 231 4.40 18.87 5.35
CA HIS A 231 4.22 18.24 6.65
C HIS A 231 5.31 17.20 6.94
N PHE A 232 5.49 16.23 6.04
CA PHE A 232 6.40 15.12 6.29
C PHE A 232 7.88 15.50 6.18
N THR A 233 8.24 16.49 5.34
CA THR A 233 9.59 17.05 5.34
C THR A 233 9.91 17.76 6.65
N ASN A 234 8.98 18.55 7.20
CA ASN A 234 9.17 19.22 8.50
C ASN A 234 9.34 18.22 9.66
N GLU A 235 8.74 17.03 9.53
CA GLU A 235 8.83 15.95 10.50
C GLU A 235 10.03 15.01 10.29
N GLY A 236 10.90 15.30 9.31
CA GLY A 236 12.11 14.54 9.00
C GLY A 236 11.87 13.26 8.19
N LEU A 237 10.69 13.12 7.57
CA LEU A 237 10.27 11.96 6.79
C LEU A 237 10.42 12.23 5.28
N THR A 238 11.58 12.72 4.85
CA THR A 238 11.87 13.10 3.44
C THR A 238 11.77 11.91 2.50
N ASP A 239 12.27 10.74 2.89
CA ASP A 239 12.27 9.55 2.04
C ASP A 239 10.83 9.09 1.74
N LEU A 240 9.90 9.29 2.69
CA LEU A 240 8.47 9.04 2.48
C LEU A 240 7.87 10.01 1.46
N VAL A 241 8.28 11.28 1.48
CA VAL A 241 7.85 12.30 0.51
C VAL A 241 8.36 11.97 -0.89
N GLU A 242 9.62 11.56 -1.02
CA GLU A 242 10.20 11.14 -2.30
C GLU A 242 9.49 9.91 -2.85
N TYR A 243 9.26 8.90 -2.00
CA TYR A 243 8.50 7.71 -2.37
C TYR A 243 7.09 8.06 -2.86
N HIS A 244 6.35 8.87 -2.10
CA HIS A 244 4.99 9.26 -2.47
C HIS A 244 4.98 10.05 -3.78
N SER A 245 5.91 11.00 -3.96
CA SER A 245 6.02 11.79 -5.18
C SER A 245 6.29 10.93 -6.41
N LYS A 246 7.25 10.00 -6.31
CA LYS A 246 7.55 9.03 -7.37
C LYS A 246 6.34 8.15 -7.67
N LYS A 247 5.67 7.64 -6.65
CA LYS A 247 4.47 6.82 -6.81
C LYS A 247 3.34 7.57 -7.51
N MET A 248 3.05 8.81 -7.09
CA MET A 248 2.03 9.64 -7.71
C MET A 248 2.38 9.96 -9.16
N PHE A 249 3.66 10.17 -9.47
CA PHE A 249 4.13 10.31 -10.84
C PHE A 249 3.88 9.06 -11.69
N GLU A 250 4.20 7.88 -11.18
CA GLU A 250 3.95 6.59 -11.85
C GLU A 250 2.44 6.32 -12.04
N VAL A 251 1.59 6.69 -11.07
CA VAL A 251 0.14 6.57 -11.19
C VAL A 251 -0.38 7.47 -12.32
N LYS A 252 0.03 8.74 -12.37
CA LYS A 252 -0.36 9.66 -13.46
C LYS A 252 0.07 9.15 -14.83
N LEU A 253 1.31 8.63 -14.95
CA LEU A 253 1.77 8.02 -16.20
C LEU A 253 0.89 6.83 -16.61
N ARG A 254 0.53 5.98 -15.65
CA ARG A 254 -0.34 4.83 -15.90
C ARG A 254 -1.74 5.26 -16.35
N GLU A 255 -2.34 6.26 -15.70
CA GLU A 255 -3.65 6.80 -16.07
C GLU A 255 -3.65 7.36 -17.49
N ILE A 256 -2.65 8.18 -17.83
CA ILE A 256 -2.47 8.74 -19.17
C ILE A 256 -2.34 7.62 -20.21
N LYS A 257 -1.51 6.61 -19.92
CA LYS A 257 -1.36 5.45 -20.79
C LYS A 257 -2.69 4.73 -21.00
N THR A 258 -3.43 4.46 -19.92
CA THR A 258 -4.73 3.77 -20.00
C THR A 258 -5.73 4.53 -20.86
N VAL A 259 -5.86 5.86 -20.67
CA VAL A 259 -6.75 6.68 -21.49
C VAL A 259 -6.32 6.70 -22.95
N LEU A 260 -5.02 6.86 -23.21
CA LEU A 260 -4.46 6.81 -24.56
C LEU A 260 -4.74 5.46 -25.23
N THR A 261 -4.40 4.35 -24.58
CA THR A 261 -4.61 2.99 -25.12
C THR A 261 -6.08 2.74 -25.42
N SER A 262 -7.02 3.21 -24.60
CA SER A 262 -8.46 3.07 -24.86
C SER A 262 -8.86 3.80 -26.14
N LYS A 263 -8.52 5.10 -26.24
CA LYS A 263 -8.84 5.93 -27.42
C LYS A 263 -8.25 5.37 -28.71
N VAL A 264 -7.02 4.87 -28.63
CA VAL A 264 -6.32 4.24 -29.75
C VAL A 264 -6.97 2.92 -30.16
N THR A 265 -7.36 2.09 -29.19
CA THR A 265 -8.06 0.81 -29.43
C THR A 265 -9.43 1.02 -30.06
N GLU A 266 -10.11 2.09 -29.67
CA GLU A 266 -11.41 2.52 -30.23
C GLU A 266 -11.27 3.17 -31.62
N GLU A 267 -10.05 3.27 -32.17
CA GLU A 267 -9.76 3.96 -33.43
C GLU A 267 -10.34 5.39 -33.47
N SER A 268 -10.27 6.09 -32.33
CA SER A 268 -10.71 7.49 -32.20
C SER A 268 -9.99 8.40 -33.19
N ASN A 269 -10.60 9.55 -33.51
CA ASN A 269 -9.99 10.54 -34.40
C ASN A 269 -8.63 11.01 -33.83
N VAL A 270 -7.60 11.04 -34.68
CA VAL A 270 -6.22 11.33 -34.27
C VAL A 270 -6.08 12.72 -33.63
N ASP A 271 -6.75 13.74 -34.16
CA ASP A 271 -6.71 15.10 -33.60
C ASP A 271 -7.36 15.15 -32.21
N GLU A 272 -8.45 14.40 -32.00
CA GLU A 272 -9.09 14.30 -30.69
C GLU A 272 -8.18 13.63 -29.66
N VAL A 273 -7.47 12.57 -30.05
CA VAL A 273 -6.50 11.91 -29.17
C VAL A 273 -5.34 12.85 -28.86
N ILE A 274 -4.81 13.56 -29.85
CA ILE A 274 -3.75 14.55 -29.66
C ILE A 274 -4.16 15.60 -28.61
N GLU A 275 -5.32 16.22 -28.78
CA GLU A 275 -5.79 17.25 -27.84
C GLU A 275 -6.06 16.67 -26.44
N SER A 276 -6.61 15.45 -26.36
CA SER A 276 -6.80 14.75 -25.09
C SER A 276 -5.48 14.49 -24.35
N VAL A 277 -4.46 14.01 -25.07
CA VAL A 277 -3.14 13.70 -24.50
C VAL A 277 -2.41 14.99 -24.11
N LYS A 278 -2.44 16.04 -24.94
CA LYS A 278 -1.89 17.37 -24.60
C LYS A 278 -2.47 17.92 -23.30
N GLN A 279 -3.79 17.84 -23.15
CA GLN A 279 -4.47 18.33 -21.94
C GLN A 279 -4.01 17.55 -20.70
N GLN A 280 -3.97 16.22 -20.76
CA GLN A 280 -3.54 15.40 -19.64
C GLN A 280 -2.06 15.62 -19.26
N ILE A 281 -1.17 15.79 -20.24
CA ILE A 281 0.25 16.09 -20.00
C ILE A 281 0.40 17.44 -19.31
N LYS A 282 -0.35 18.45 -19.76
CA LYS A 282 -0.34 19.78 -19.16
C LYS A 282 -0.81 19.75 -17.70
N ASP A 283 -1.86 18.99 -17.40
CA ASP A 283 -2.40 18.84 -16.05
C ASP A 283 -1.45 18.04 -15.14
N ALA A 284 -0.80 17.01 -15.68
CA ALA A 284 0.14 16.16 -14.95
C ALA A 284 1.54 16.78 -14.77
N LYS A 285 1.90 17.80 -15.58
CA LYS A 285 3.23 18.42 -15.65
C LYS A 285 4.35 17.39 -15.88
N LEU A 286 4.14 16.47 -16.82
CA LEU A 286 5.12 15.42 -17.12
C LEU A 286 6.34 15.98 -17.86
N PRO A 287 7.55 15.43 -17.62
CA PRO A 287 8.72 15.69 -18.46
C PRO A 287 8.51 15.15 -19.89
N ASP A 288 8.97 15.89 -20.90
CA ASP A 288 8.81 15.54 -22.32
C ASP A 288 9.35 14.14 -22.67
N ILE A 289 10.45 13.71 -22.04
CA ILE A 289 11.02 12.36 -22.22
C ILE A 289 10.02 11.27 -21.81
N GLU A 290 9.32 11.48 -20.69
CA GLU A 290 8.33 10.51 -20.19
C GLU A 290 7.04 10.54 -21.01
N VAL A 291 6.72 11.70 -21.61
CA VAL A 291 5.64 11.82 -22.60
C VAL A 291 5.91 10.94 -23.82
N VAL A 292 7.09 11.03 -24.42
CA VAL A 292 7.46 10.20 -25.58
C VAL A 292 7.34 8.71 -25.26
N ARG A 293 7.85 8.31 -24.08
CA ARG A 293 7.79 6.92 -23.61
C ARG A 293 6.35 6.43 -23.43
N VAL A 294 5.51 7.20 -22.73
CA VAL A 294 4.13 6.79 -22.43
C VAL A 294 3.26 6.76 -23.68
N VAL A 295 3.50 7.67 -24.64
CA VAL A 295 2.81 7.67 -25.93
C VAL A 295 3.14 6.40 -26.71
N TRP A 296 4.42 6.06 -26.84
CA TRP A 296 4.83 4.82 -27.49
C TRP A 296 4.25 3.58 -26.81
N ASP A 297 4.34 3.50 -25.47
CA ASP A 297 3.78 2.38 -24.72
C ASP A 297 2.27 2.25 -24.91
N GLY A 298 1.55 3.37 -24.89
CA GLY A 298 0.10 3.37 -25.10
C GLY A 298 -0.31 2.89 -26.49
N LEU A 299 0.48 3.24 -27.53
CA LEU A 299 0.28 2.76 -28.90
C LEU A 299 0.57 1.27 -29.04
N MET A 300 1.66 0.78 -28.45
CA MET A 300 2.03 -0.64 -28.54
C MET A 300 1.09 -1.54 -27.72
N ASP A 301 0.59 -1.06 -26.57
CA ASP A 301 -0.40 -1.78 -25.76
C ASP A 301 -1.75 -1.94 -26.49
N ALA A 302 -2.06 -1.07 -27.44
CA ALA A 302 -3.27 -1.16 -28.27
C ALA A 302 -3.14 -2.13 -29.47
N VAL A 303 -1.93 -2.62 -29.77
CA VAL A 303 -1.70 -3.53 -30.90
C VAL A 303 -2.40 -4.87 -30.66
N GLN A 304 -3.23 -5.28 -31.62
CA GLN A 304 -3.86 -6.59 -31.59
C GLN A 304 -2.91 -7.68 -32.09
N TRP A 305 -2.45 -8.51 -31.16
CA TRP A 305 -1.48 -9.57 -31.44
C TRP A 305 -2.13 -10.88 -31.92
N SER A 306 -1.54 -11.46 -32.95
CA SER A 306 -1.81 -12.82 -33.43
C SER A 306 -0.83 -13.82 -32.81
N GLY A 307 -1.34 -14.86 -32.17
CA GLY A 307 -0.51 -15.90 -31.54
C GLY A 307 0.20 -16.85 -32.51
N LYS A 308 -0.15 -16.84 -33.80
CA LYS A 308 0.34 -17.81 -34.79
C LYS A 308 1.03 -17.18 -36.01
N ASN A 309 0.92 -15.87 -36.22
CA ASN A 309 1.36 -15.23 -37.44
C ASN A 309 2.28 -14.03 -37.16
N GLN A 310 3.59 -14.25 -37.29
CA GLN A 310 4.60 -13.22 -37.07
C GLN A 310 4.52 -12.09 -38.10
N GLN A 311 4.18 -12.38 -39.36
CA GLN A 311 4.00 -11.35 -40.39
C GLN A 311 2.79 -10.47 -40.09
N GLN A 312 1.69 -11.07 -39.62
CA GLN A 312 0.52 -10.31 -39.20
C GLN A 312 0.86 -9.36 -38.05
N ASN A 313 1.64 -9.83 -37.07
CA ASN A 313 2.10 -8.99 -35.96
C ASN A 313 2.95 -7.81 -36.45
N ALA A 314 3.89 -8.04 -37.37
CA ALA A 314 4.68 -6.97 -37.99
C ALA A 314 3.78 -5.95 -38.71
N ASN A 315 2.82 -6.43 -39.51
CA ASN A 315 1.88 -5.55 -40.22
C ASN A 315 0.99 -4.75 -39.26
N SER A 316 0.53 -5.34 -38.15
CA SER A 316 -0.27 -4.64 -37.14
C SER A 316 0.54 -3.51 -36.49
N VAL A 317 1.81 -3.74 -36.17
CA VAL A 317 2.70 -2.73 -35.59
C VAL A 317 2.97 -1.61 -36.58
N LEU A 318 3.27 -1.93 -37.83
CA LEU A 318 3.48 -0.91 -38.86
C LEU A 318 2.21 -0.09 -39.13
N ARG A 319 1.03 -0.73 -39.16
CA ARG A 319 -0.25 -0.02 -39.25
C ARG A 319 -0.40 0.94 -38.07
N GLN A 320 -0.14 0.46 -36.85
CA GLN A 320 -0.20 1.27 -35.64
C GLN A 320 0.71 2.51 -35.73
N VAL A 321 1.98 2.31 -36.07
CA VAL A 321 2.96 3.41 -36.21
C VAL A 321 2.51 4.40 -37.28
N LYS A 322 2.07 3.92 -38.46
CA LYS A 322 1.65 4.78 -39.56
C LYS A 322 0.40 5.59 -39.26
N THR A 323 -0.61 4.95 -38.65
CA THR A 323 -1.86 5.63 -38.29
C THR A 323 -1.65 6.70 -37.23
N TRP A 324 -0.75 6.47 -36.27
CA TRP A 324 -0.56 7.35 -35.12
C TRP A 324 0.73 8.18 -35.18
N ALA A 325 1.38 8.24 -36.34
CA ALA A 325 2.54 9.10 -36.57
C ALA A 325 2.26 10.59 -36.26
N PRO A 326 1.10 11.18 -36.58
CA PRO A 326 0.81 12.57 -36.19
C PRO A 326 0.83 12.80 -34.68
N LEU A 327 0.41 11.80 -33.89
CA LEU A 327 0.49 11.84 -32.43
C LEU A 327 1.95 11.80 -31.96
N LEU A 328 2.78 10.93 -32.54
CA LEU A 328 4.21 10.87 -32.23
C LEU A 328 4.94 12.18 -32.62
N ASN A 329 4.66 12.73 -33.81
CA ASN A 329 5.18 14.02 -34.28
C ASN A 329 4.86 15.17 -33.33
N THR A 330 3.67 15.15 -32.74
CA THR A 330 3.26 16.20 -31.79
C THR A 330 4.17 16.27 -30.56
N PHE A 331 4.76 15.15 -30.14
CA PHE A 331 5.57 15.07 -28.93
C PHE A 331 7.08 14.86 -29.19
N CYS A 332 7.47 14.42 -30.38
CA CYS A 332 8.87 14.32 -30.80
C CYS A 332 9.34 15.63 -31.45
N THR A 333 9.41 16.70 -30.66
CA THR A 333 9.65 18.08 -31.17
C THR A 333 11.13 18.48 -31.25
N SER A 334 12.05 17.57 -30.92
CA SER A 334 13.49 17.82 -30.99
C SER A 334 14.26 16.51 -31.17
N GLY A 335 15.47 16.58 -31.74
CA GLY A 335 16.34 15.41 -31.92
C GLY A 335 16.63 14.63 -30.63
N LYS A 336 16.58 15.29 -29.45
CA LYS A 336 16.68 14.60 -28.16
C LYS A 336 15.48 13.68 -27.89
N LEU A 337 14.27 14.15 -28.18
CA LEU A 337 13.02 13.41 -27.98
C LEU A 337 12.84 12.33 -29.04
N GLU A 338 13.22 12.61 -30.28
CA GLU A 338 13.32 11.63 -31.36
C GLU A 338 14.30 10.50 -31.01
N LEU A 339 15.48 10.83 -30.46
CA LEU A 339 16.46 9.83 -30.02
C LEU A 339 15.92 8.98 -28.86
N GLU A 340 15.14 9.58 -27.95
CA GLU A 340 14.46 8.84 -26.89
C GLU A 340 13.43 7.85 -27.47
N LEU A 341 12.63 8.28 -28.46
CA LEU A 341 11.71 7.39 -29.17
C LEU A 341 12.47 6.24 -29.82
N MET A 342 13.58 6.51 -30.51
CA MET A 342 14.43 5.50 -31.13
C MET A 342 14.94 4.48 -30.10
N TYR A 343 15.41 4.93 -28.93
CA TYR A 343 15.82 4.01 -27.86
C TYR A 343 14.66 3.20 -27.29
N LYS A 344 13.47 3.80 -27.17
CA LYS A 344 12.28 3.10 -26.70
C LYS A 344 11.84 2.00 -27.67
N VAL A 345 11.86 2.28 -28.98
CA VAL A 345 11.61 1.31 -30.05
C VAL A 345 12.63 0.17 -29.99
N GLN A 346 13.93 0.50 -29.89
CA GLN A 346 15.02 -0.49 -29.76
C GLN A 346 14.80 -1.43 -28.59
N MET A 347 14.48 -0.87 -27.41
CA MET A 347 14.26 -1.63 -26.18
C MET A 347 13.05 -2.56 -26.30
N GLN A 348 11.93 -2.06 -26.81
CA GLN A 348 10.72 -2.85 -27.00
C GLN A 348 10.96 -4.00 -28.00
N CYS A 349 11.65 -3.71 -29.11
CA CYS A 349 11.97 -4.72 -30.11
C CYS A 349 12.94 -5.78 -29.58
N TYR A 350 13.84 -5.42 -28.66
CA TYR A 350 14.75 -6.36 -28.00
C TYR A 350 14.02 -7.28 -27.02
N GLU A 351 13.07 -6.75 -26.27
CA GLU A 351 12.36 -7.46 -25.21
C GLU A 351 11.22 -8.35 -25.75
N ASP A 352 10.63 -8.01 -26.90
CA ASP A 352 9.63 -8.84 -27.58
C ASP A 352 10.17 -9.47 -28.88
N ALA A 353 10.37 -10.79 -28.86
CA ALA A 353 10.83 -11.57 -30.01
C ALA A 353 9.93 -11.43 -31.27
N LYS A 354 8.65 -11.05 -31.11
CA LYS A 354 7.74 -10.78 -32.23
C LYS A 354 8.16 -9.53 -33.01
N LEU A 355 8.80 -8.57 -32.33
CA LEU A 355 9.17 -7.25 -32.84
C LEU A 355 10.62 -7.18 -33.35
N MET A 356 11.48 -8.10 -32.94
CA MET A 356 12.91 -8.10 -33.32
C MET A 356 13.17 -7.86 -34.82
N LYS A 357 12.36 -8.44 -35.71
CA LYS A 357 12.55 -8.33 -37.17
C LYS A 357 11.91 -7.08 -37.79
N VAL A 358 10.94 -6.45 -37.13
CA VAL A 358 10.21 -5.29 -37.67
C VAL A 358 10.92 -3.97 -37.37
N PHE A 359 11.95 -3.98 -36.52
CA PHE A 359 12.69 -2.79 -36.11
C PHE A 359 13.11 -1.87 -37.30
N PRO A 360 13.76 -2.37 -38.38
CA PRO A 360 14.14 -1.51 -39.50
C PRO A 360 12.95 -0.88 -40.22
N GLU A 361 11.85 -1.62 -40.35
CA GLU A 361 10.63 -1.15 -41.02
C GLU A 361 9.89 -0.10 -40.18
N VAL A 362 9.93 -0.24 -38.84
CA VAL A 362 9.41 0.77 -37.92
C VAL A 362 10.23 2.05 -38.03
N VAL A 363 11.57 1.96 -37.96
CA VAL A 363 12.45 3.14 -38.07
C VAL A 363 12.25 3.85 -39.41
N ARG A 364 12.20 3.10 -40.52
CA ARG A 364 11.92 3.65 -41.83
C ARG A 364 10.55 4.34 -41.89
N SER A 365 9.50 3.70 -41.34
CA SER A 365 8.16 4.31 -41.31
C SER A 365 8.13 5.60 -40.49
N LEU A 366 8.89 5.66 -39.39
CA LEU A 366 9.01 6.87 -38.58
C LEU A 366 9.78 7.98 -39.31
N TYR A 367 10.81 7.64 -40.09
CA TYR A 367 11.52 8.58 -40.96
C TYR A 367 10.61 9.12 -42.08
N GLU A 368 9.94 8.23 -42.83
CA GLU A 368 9.05 8.58 -43.94
C GLU A 368 7.85 9.45 -43.54
N LEU A 369 7.51 9.47 -42.25
CA LEU A 369 6.38 10.23 -41.69
C LEU A 369 6.85 11.45 -40.87
N ASP A 370 8.10 11.86 -41.04
CA ASP A 370 8.71 13.03 -40.39
C ASP A 370 8.74 12.95 -38.85
N VAL A 371 8.73 11.73 -38.28
CA VAL A 371 8.81 11.49 -36.82
C VAL A 371 10.24 11.41 -36.33
N LEU A 372 11.15 10.91 -37.16
CA LEU A 372 12.58 10.87 -36.85
C LEU A 372 13.34 11.60 -37.95
N ALA A 373 14.16 12.58 -37.57
CA ALA A 373 15.08 13.22 -38.49
C ALA A 373 16.22 12.28 -38.87
N GLU A 374 16.78 12.48 -40.07
CA GLU A 374 17.95 11.75 -40.56
C GLU A 374 19.11 11.82 -39.57
N ASP A 375 19.45 13.04 -39.12
CA ASP A 375 20.49 13.30 -38.13
C ASP A 375 20.32 12.47 -36.85
N THR A 376 19.09 12.30 -36.38
CA THR A 376 18.79 11.49 -35.19
C THR A 376 19.08 10.02 -35.45
N ILE A 377 18.71 9.50 -36.63
CA ILE A 377 18.93 8.11 -37.02
C ILE A 377 20.44 7.83 -37.16
N LEU A 378 21.16 8.71 -37.86
CA LEU A 378 22.61 8.62 -38.02
C LEU A 378 23.34 8.74 -36.67
N HIS A 379 22.88 9.64 -35.80
CA HIS A 379 23.42 9.76 -34.45
C HIS A 379 23.22 8.48 -33.64
N TRP A 380 22.01 7.91 -33.64
CA TRP A 380 21.74 6.65 -32.95
C TRP A 380 22.60 5.50 -33.50
N PHE A 381 22.73 5.41 -34.84
CA PHE A 381 23.48 4.36 -35.51
C PHE A 381 24.97 4.44 -35.16
N ARG A 382 25.59 5.62 -35.29
CA ARG A 382 27.04 5.82 -35.09
C ARG A 382 27.43 5.92 -33.62
N LYS A 383 26.66 6.65 -32.81
CA LYS A 383 27.05 7.08 -31.44
C LYS A 383 26.09 6.63 -30.33
N GLY A 384 25.04 5.89 -30.65
CA GLY A 384 24.06 5.49 -29.64
C GLY A 384 24.66 4.67 -28.48
N THR A 385 24.17 4.93 -27.28
CA THR A 385 24.77 4.42 -26.02
C THR A 385 24.04 3.21 -25.45
N ASN A 386 22.80 2.96 -25.87
CA ASN A 386 22.02 1.82 -25.40
C ASN A 386 22.54 0.50 -25.99
N SER A 387 23.05 -0.39 -25.13
CA SER A 387 23.68 -1.66 -25.52
C SER A 387 22.69 -2.78 -25.84
N LYS A 388 21.43 -2.70 -25.40
CA LYS A 388 20.44 -3.80 -25.57
C LYS A 388 20.14 -4.06 -27.04
N GLY A 389 20.55 -5.22 -27.57
CA GLY A 389 20.31 -5.61 -28.97
C GLY A 389 21.02 -4.76 -30.03
N ARG A 390 21.90 -3.83 -29.63
CA ARG A 390 22.49 -2.81 -30.51
C ARG A 390 23.17 -3.40 -31.74
N GLN A 391 24.05 -4.39 -31.56
CA GLN A 391 24.79 -5.00 -32.67
C GLN A 391 23.85 -5.58 -33.74
N THR A 392 22.78 -6.24 -33.31
CA THR A 392 21.75 -6.80 -34.20
C THR A 392 21.00 -5.70 -34.94
N PHE A 393 20.55 -4.67 -34.22
CA PHE A 393 19.72 -3.62 -34.81
C PHE A 393 20.50 -2.70 -35.74
N VAL A 394 21.73 -2.33 -35.38
CA VAL A 394 22.65 -1.58 -36.24
C VAL A 394 22.86 -2.35 -37.54
N LYS A 395 23.22 -3.63 -37.47
CA LYS A 395 23.38 -4.47 -38.67
C LYS A 395 22.10 -4.56 -39.51
N SER A 396 20.93 -4.62 -38.88
CA SER A 396 19.66 -4.68 -39.61
C SER A 396 19.26 -3.35 -40.27
N LEU A 397 19.74 -2.21 -39.74
CA LEU A 397 19.42 -0.87 -40.23
C LEU A 397 20.49 -0.34 -41.19
N GLU A 398 21.67 -0.95 -41.25
CA GLU A 398 22.80 -0.58 -42.11
C GLU A 398 22.40 -0.33 -43.59
N PRO A 399 21.59 -1.18 -44.26
CA PRO A 399 21.17 -0.88 -45.63
C PRO A 399 20.35 0.40 -45.78
N PHE A 400 19.57 0.77 -44.76
CA PHE A 400 18.79 2.00 -44.77
C PHE A 400 19.66 3.22 -44.45
N VAL A 401 20.64 3.08 -43.57
CA VAL A 401 21.60 4.16 -43.26
C VAL A 401 22.49 4.48 -44.45
N ASN A 402 23.00 3.47 -45.15
CA ASN A 402 23.78 3.70 -46.37
C ASN A 402 22.95 4.46 -47.43
N TRP A 403 21.66 4.13 -47.56
CA TRP A 403 20.76 4.85 -48.45
C TRP A 403 20.55 6.32 -48.04
N LEU A 404 20.43 6.61 -46.74
CA LEU A 404 20.34 8.00 -46.24
C LEU A 404 21.61 8.78 -46.60
N GLU A 405 22.78 8.21 -46.34
CA GLU A 405 24.08 8.85 -46.62
C GLU A 405 24.34 9.04 -48.13
N GLU A 406 23.95 8.07 -48.97
CA GLU A 406 24.09 8.17 -50.43
C GLU A 406 23.10 9.17 -51.06
N ALA A 407 21.89 9.28 -50.51
CA ALA A 407 20.88 10.22 -51.00
C ALA A 407 21.26 11.69 -50.74
N GLU A 408 21.99 11.97 -49.66
CA GLU A 408 22.51 13.31 -49.34
C GLU A 408 23.68 13.72 -50.24
N GLU A 409 24.44 12.77 -50.79
CA GLU A 409 25.56 13.05 -51.72
C GLU A 409 25.12 13.35 -53.17
N GLU A 410 23.86 13.04 -53.52
CA GLU A 410 23.29 13.24 -54.87
C GLU A 410 22.44 14.54 -55.01
N GLU A 411 22.15 15.24 -53.92
CA GLU A 411 21.55 16.60 -53.88
C GLU A 411 22.61 17.70 -53.71
#